data_AF-A0A7C2N622-F1
#
_entry.id   AF-A0A7C2N622-F1
#
_cell.length_a   1.000
_cell.length_b   1.000
_cell.length_c   1.000
_cell.angle_alpha   90.00
_cell.angle_beta   90.00
_cell.angle_gamma   90.00
#
_symmetry.space_group_name_H-M   'P 1'
#
loop_
_entity.id
_entity.type
_entity.pdbx_description
1 polymer ?
#
loop_
_entity_poly.entity_id
_entity_poly.type
_entity_poly.pdbx_seq_one_letter_code
_entity_poly.pdbx_strand_id
1 'polypeptide(L)'
;MAEHVASIGVDVIASILAEYAKKIVDKAVRGERLSDWEVGFLLMEATRRTLEARMDSIEKRMASLEESLRTRMEALEKRMDVIEKRIEYVEKRIEALERRVEGLEADVKQIRSSMDSLRDLIIARLVEALARKS
;
A
#
# COMPACT_ATOMS: atom_id res chain seq x y z
N MET A 1 -3.32 -3.49 55.76
CA MET A 1 -3.20 -4.78 56.49
C MET A 1 -3.31 -5.95 55.52
N ALA A 2 -4.44 -6.14 54.83
CA ALA A 2 -4.62 -7.26 53.88
C ALA A 2 -3.61 -7.27 52.70
N GLU A 3 -3.36 -6.13 52.05
CA GLU A 3 -2.37 -6.02 50.96
C GLU A 3 -0.92 -6.29 51.42
N HIS A 4 -0.57 -5.85 52.63
CA HIS A 4 0.76 -6.06 53.21
C HIS A 4 1.00 -7.54 53.55
N VAL A 5 -0.02 -8.22 54.09
CA VAL A 5 0.03 -9.66 54.37
C VAL A 5 0.09 -10.47 53.08
N ALA A 6 -0.62 -10.04 52.02
CA ALA A 6 -0.54 -10.65 50.70
C ALA A 6 0.86 -10.47 50.06
N SER A 7 1.46 -9.27 50.16
CA SER A 7 2.83 -9.00 49.70
C SER A 7 3.85 -9.88 50.40
N ILE A 8 3.81 -9.95 51.74
CA ILE A 8 4.72 -10.80 52.52
C ILE A 8 4.55 -12.28 52.14
N GLY A 9 3.32 -12.73 51.90
CA GLY A 9 3.05 -14.09 51.43
C GLY A 9 3.69 -14.38 50.06
N VAL A 10 3.61 -13.44 49.12
CA VAL A 10 4.25 -13.56 47.79
C VAL A 10 5.77 -13.59 47.91
N ASP A 11 6.37 -12.73 48.73
CA ASP A 11 7.82 -12.65 48.91
C ASP A 11 8.41 -13.92 49.55
N VAL A 12 7.70 -14.50 50.52
CA VAL A 12 8.07 -15.77 51.17
C VAL A 12 8.00 -16.92 50.16
N ILE A 13 6.92 -17.01 49.38
CA ILE A 13 6.76 -18.04 48.34
C ILE A 13 7.86 -17.91 47.28
N ALA A 14 8.15 -16.69 46.82
CA ALA A 14 9.20 -16.42 45.85
C ALA A 14 10.58 -16.86 46.36
N SER A 15 10.88 -16.56 47.64
CA SER A 15 12.14 -16.95 48.28
C SER A 15 12.30 -18.46 48.36
N ILE A 16 11.24 -19.18 48.73
CA ILE A 16 11.24 -20.65 48.78
C ILE A 16 11.46 -21.23 47.38
N LEU A 17 10.73 -20.75 46.37
CA LEU A 17 10.88 -21.22 45.00
C LEU A 17 12.29 -20.98 44.45
N ALA A 18 12.89 -19.83 44.74
CA ALA A 18 14.26 -19.51 44.35
C ALA A 18 15.27 -20.48 44.99
N GLU A 19 15.09 -20.80 46.27
CA GLU A 19 15.97 -21.73 46.97
C GLU A 19 15.84 -23.16 46.42
N TYR A 20 14.62 -23.60 46.08
CA TYR A 20 14.39 -24.89 45.42
C TYR A 20 15.03 -24.92 44.03
N ALA A 21 14.83 -23.91 43.20
CA ALA A 21 15.45 -23.83 41.88
C ALA A 21 16.98 -23.90 41.97
N LYS A 22 17.59 -23.20 42.94
CA LYS A 22 19.03 -23.25 43.21
C LYS A 22 19.49 -24.66 43.57
N LYS A 23 18.77 -25.38 44.43
CA LYS A 23 19.09 -26.77 44.78
C LYS A 23 19.08 -27.71 43.57
N ILE A 24 18.11 -27.55 42.67
CA ILE A 24 18.03 -28.34 41.43
C ILE A 24 19.26 -28.09 40.55
N VAL A 25 19.62 -26.81 40.37
CA VAL A 25 20.81 -26.42 39.60
C VAL A 25 22.09 -26.98 40.22
N ASP A 26 22.26 -26.86 41.54
CA ASP A 26 23.45 -27.35 42.23
C ASP A 26 23.60 -28.88 42.12
N LYS A 27 22.50 -29.63 42.22
CA LYS A 27 22.49 -31.09 41.98
C LYS A 27 22.90 -31.43 40.55
N ALA A 28 22.31 -30.73 39.57
CA ALA A 28 22.59 -30.93 38.16
C ALA A 28 24.07 -30.66 37.82
N VAL A 29 24.64 -29.58 38.37
CA VAL A 29 26.06 -29.22 38.20
C VAL A 29 26.99 -30.26 38.84
N ARG A 30 26.60 -30.82 39.99
CA ARG A 30 27.34 -31.90 40.67
C ARG A 30 27.20 -33.27 40.01
N GLY A 31 26.37 -33.40 38.98
CA GLY A 31 26.10 -34.68 38.31
C GLY A 31 25.26 -35.65 39.14
N GLU A 32 24.54 -35.15 40.15
CA GLU A 32 23.63 -35.95 40.97
C GLU A 32 22.37 -36.30 40.16
N ARG A 33 21.76 -37.46 40.45
CA ARG A 33 20.54 -37.90 39.77
C ARG A 33 19.38 -36.96 40.13
N LEU A 34 18.83 -36.29 39.13
CA LEU A 34 17.59 -35.53 39.25
C LEU A 34 16.37 -36.46 39.29
N SER A 35 15.36 -36.07 40.05
CA SER A 35 14.05 -36.71 40.02
C SER A 35 13.24 -36.29 38.79
N ASP A 36 12.22 -37.07 38.44
CA ASP A 36 11.41 -36.86 37.22
C ASP A 36 10.74 -35.47 37.21
N TRP A 37 10.34 -34.95 38.37
CA TRP A 37 9.75 -33.60 38.47
C TRP A 37 10.80 -32.49 38.30
N GLU A 38 12.03 -32.67 38.80
CA GLU A 38 13.14 -31.72 38.61
C GLU A 38 13.50 -31.63 37.12
N VAL A 39 13.52 -32.79 36.44
CA VAL A 39 13.69 -32.85 34.98
C VAL A 39 12.52 -32.18 34.26
N GLY A 40 11.27 -32.45 34.66
CA GLY A 40 10.09 -31.83 34.09
C GLY A 40 10.09 -30.29 34.22
N PHE A 41 10.48 -29.78 35.39
CA PHE A 41 10.64 -28.35 35.64
C PHE A 41 11.70 -27.72 34.72
N LEU A 42 12.87 -28.34 34.58
CA LEU A 42 13.93 -27.85 33.69
C LEU A 42 13.49 -27.86 32.21
N LEU A 43 12.75 -28.89 31.78
CA LEU A 43 12.21 -28.96 30.43
C LEU A 43 11.15 -27.87 30.19
N MET A 44 10.24 -27.64 31.15
CA MET A 44 9.25 -26.55 31.06
C MET A 44 9.92 -25.17 30.99
N GLU A 45 10.96 -24.95 31.78
CA GLU A 45 11.71 -23.69 31.75
C GLU A 45 12.45 -23.50 30.42
N ALA A 46 13.02 -24.56 29.86
CA ALA A 46 13.66 -24.52 28.55
C ALA A 46 12.65 -24.26 27.41
N THR A 47 11.48 -24.89 27.46
CA THR A 47 10.42 -24.64 26.46
C THR A 47 9.84 -23.24 26.59
N ARG A 48 9.64 -22.72 27.82
CA ARG A 48 9.23 -21.34 28.08
C ARG A 48 10.19 -20.33 27.44
N ARG A 49 11.50 -20.45 27.70
CA ARG A 49 12.51 -19.56 27.10
C ARG A 49 12.53 -19.63 25.58
N THR A 50 12.38 -20.83 25.02
CA THR A 50 12.30 -21.01 23.57
C THR A 50 11.06 -20.34 22.99
N LEU A 51 9.92 -20.43 23.68
CA LEU A 51 8.68 -19.78 23.27
C LEU A 51 8.80 -18.25 23.34
N GLU A 52 9.36 -17.69 24.41
CA GLU A 52 9.62 -16.26 24.56
C GLU A 52 10.49 -15.73 23.42
N ALA A 53 11.61 -16.38 23.14
CA ALA A 53 12.48 -16.00 22.03
C ALA A 53 11.76 -16.05 20.66
N ARG A 54 10.85 -17.02 20.48
CA ARG A 54 10.02 -17.12 19.27
C ARG A 54 8.97 -16.00 19.22
N MET A 55 8.36 -15.63 20.33
CA MET A 55 7.39 -14.53 20.42
C MET A 55 8.07 -13.21 20.10
N ASP A 56 9.22 -12.91 20.70
CA ASP A 56 10.02 -11.71 20.40
C ASP A 56 10.40 -11.63 18.91
N SER A 57 10.74 -12.77 18.31
CA SER A 57 11.05 -12.86 16.88
C SER A 57 9.82 -12.59 16.00
N ILE A 58 8.66 -13.11 16.39
CA ILE A 58 7.39 -12.86 15.70
C ILE A 58 7.01 -11.38 15.81
N GLU A 59 7.10 -10.78 16.98
CA GLU A 59 6.80 -9.35 17.19
C GLU A 59 7.67 -8.46 16.30
N LYS A 60 8.99 -8.72 16.25
CA LYS A 60 9.91 -7.99 15.35
C LYS A 60 9.55 -8.15 13.89
N ARG A 61 9.17 -9.36 13.46
CA ARG A 61 8.74 -9.62 12.07
C ARG A 61 7.43 -8.93 11.75
N MET A 62 6.48 -8.90 12.68
CA MET A 62 5.20 -8.21 12.53
C MET A 62 5.41 -6.70 12.39
N ALA A 63 6.20 -6.08 13.28
CA ALA A 63 6.53 -4.66 13.19
C ALA A 63 7.23 -4.31 11.86
N SER A 64 8.16 -5.17 11.41
CA SER A 64 8.82 -4.97 10.11
C SER A 64 7.85 -5.10 8.93
N LEU A 65 6.91 -6.03 8.99
CA LEU A 65 5.90 -6.22 7.97
C LEU A 65 4.94 -5.01 7.90
N GLU A 66 4.49 -4.53 9.06
CA GLU A 66 3.63 -3.35 9.18
C GLU A 66 4.29 -2.11 8.57
N GLU A 67 5.55 -1.85 8.89
CA GLU A 67 6.29 -0.71 8.35
C GLU A 67 6.52 -0.81 6.83
N SER A 68 6.83 -2.02 6.35
CA SER A 68 6.96 -2.30 4.91
C SER A 68 5.65 -2.08 4.16
N LEU A 69 4.53 -2.56 4.72
CA LEU A 69 3.20 -2.34 4.15
C LEU A 69 2.82 -0.87 4.14
N ARG A 70 3.03 -0.15 5.24
CA ARG A 70 2.78 1.30 5.35
C ARG A 70 3.54 2.07 4.27
N THR A 71 4.84 1.81 4.15
CA THR A 71 5.69 2.46 3.12
C THR A 71 5.21 2.17 1.71
N ARG A 72 4.80 0.92 1.43
CA ARG A 72 4.26 0.54 0.11
C ARG A 72 2.92 1.22 -0.18
N MET A 73 2.05 1.36 0.81
CA MET A 73 0.76 2.05 0.67
C MET A 73 0.96 3.54 0.38
N GLU A 74 1.82 4.23 1.14
CA GLU A 74 2.15 5.64 0.88
C GLU A 74 2.74 5.86 -0.53
N ALA A 75 3.58 4.92 -1.01
CA ALA A 75 4.11 4.99 -2.37
C ALA A 75 3.03 4.76 -3.45
N LEU A 76 2.06 3.90 -3.18
CA LEU A 76 0.92 3.67 -4.07
C LEU A 76 0.00 4.89 -4.13
N GLU A 77 -0.31 5.50 -2.99
CA GLU A 77 -1.10 6.74 -2.91
C GLU A 77 -0.48 7.86 -3.76
N LYS A 78 0.82 8.13 -3.56
CA LYS A 78 1.55 9.14 -4.37
C LYS A 78 1.51 8.84 -5.86
N ARG A 79 1.61 7.56 -6.26
CA ARG A 79 1.51 7.18 -7.68
C ARG A 79 0.10 7.39 -8.22
N MET A 80 -0.93 7.16 -7.40
CA MET A 80 -2.32 7.37 -7.77
C MET A 80 -2.60 8.86 -7.98
N ASP A 81 -2.13 9.75 -7.09
CA ASP A 81 -2.23 11.20 -7.26
C ASP A 81 -1.59 11.69 -8.58
N VAL A 82 -0.44 11.12 -8.95
CA VAL A 82 0.24 11.44 -10.22
C VAL A 82 -0.57 10.94 -11.42
N ILE A 83 -1.19 9.77 -11.33
CA ILE A 83 -2.04 9.22 -12.39
C ILE A 83 -3.28 10.11 -12.56
N GLU A 84 -3.95 10.51 -11.48
CA GLU A 84 -5.11 11.40 -11.52
C GLU A 84 -4.79 12.72 -12.22
N LYS A 85 -3.69 13.38 -11.84
CA LYS A 85 -3.23 14.62 -12.51
C LYS A 85 -2.94 14.43 -13.99
N ARG A 86 -2.38 13.28 -14.38
CA ARG A 86 -2.12 12.96 -15.79
C ARG A 86 -3.41 12.73 -16.57
N ILE A 87 -4.41 12.10 -15.95
CA ILE A 87 -5.73 11.91 -16.55
C ILE A 87 -6.38 13.26 -16.78
N GLU A 88 -6.43 14.14 -15.77
CA GLU A 88 -7.00 15.49 -15.89
C GLU A 88 -6.31 16.29 -17.02
N TYR A 89 -4.99 16.18 -17.14
CA TYR A 89 -4.24 16.82 -18.22
C TYR A 89 -4.61 16.26 -19.61
N VAL A 90 -4.78 14.94 -19.72
CA VAL A 90 -5.19 14.29 -20.97
C VAL A 90 -6.60 14.69 -21.36
N GLU A 91 -7.54 14.74 -20.41
CA GLU A 91 -8.92 15.20 -20.62
C GLU A 91 -8.94 16.62 -21.19
N LYS A 92 -8.22 17.56 -20.58
CA LYS A 92 -8.10 18.94 -21.09
C LYS A 92 -7.53 19.01 -22.51
N ARG A 93 -6.59 18.13 -22.85
CA ARG A 93 -6.02 18.05 -24.20
C ARG A 93 -7.02 17.49 -25.21
N ILE A 94 -7.83 16.51 -24.80
CA ILE A 94 -8.89 15.95 -25.63
C ILE A 94 -9.94 17.02 -25.91
N GLU A 95 -10.43 17.74 -24.89
CA GLU A 95 -11.37 18.85 -25.08
C GLU A 95 -10.83 19.93 -26.04
N ALA A 96 -9.54 20.28 -25.92
CA ALA A 96 -8.91 21.23 -26.83
C ALA A 96 -8.79 20.70 -28.26
N LEU A 97 -8.58 19.39 -28.44
CA LEU A 97 -8.57 18.77 -29.77
C LEU A 97 -9.97 18.70 -30.37
N GLU A 98 -10.99 18.37 -29.59
CA GLU A 98 -12.39 18.36 -30.02
C GLU A 98 -12.80 19.73 -30.57
N ARG A 99 -12.53 20.81 -29.83
CA ARG A 99 -12.80 22.20 -30.30
C ARG A 99 -12.06 22.56 -31.59
N ARG A 100 -10.82 22.07 -31.76
CA ARG A 100 -10.05 22.30 -33.00
C ARG A 100 -10.65 21.54 -34.17
N VAL A 101 -11.13 20.32 -33.94
CA VAL A 101 -11.80 19.52 -34.97
C VAL A 101 -13.12 20.18 -35.36
N GLU A 102 -13.93 20.63 -34.41
CA GLU A 102 -15.16 21.40 -34.70
C GLU A 102 -14.88 22.65 -35.55
N GLY A 103 -13.80 23.39 -35.22
CA GLY A 103 -13.38 24.53 -36.02
C GLY A 103 -12.99 24.16 -37.45
N LEU A 104 -12.21 23.09 -37.63
CA LEU A 104 -11.83 22.58 -38.95
C LEU A 104 -13.05 22.10 -39.74
N GLU A 105 -14.03 21.45 -39.10
CA GLU A 105 -15.27 21.04 -39.75
C GLU A 105 -16.07 22.25 -40.26
N ALA A 106 -16.13 23.33 -39.47
CA ALA A 106 -16.76 24.58 -39.87
C ALA A 106 -16.04 25.23 -41.07
N ASP A 107 -14.71 25.32 -41.02
CA ASP A 107 -13.89 25.88 -42.11
C ASP A 107 -14.08 25.08 -43.40
N VAL A 108 -14.07 23.75 -43.33
CA VAL A 108 -14.30 22.87 -44.48
C VAL A 108 -15.69 23.07 -45.07
N LYS A 109 -16.72 23.24 -44.23
CA LYS A 109 -18.08 23.54 -44.68
C LYS A 109 -18.15 24.90 -45.40
N GLN A 110 -17.48 25.92 -44.86
CA GLN A 110 -17.42 27.24 -45.49
C GLN A 110 -16.68 27.21 -46.84
N ILE A 111 -15.56 26.49 -46.93
CA ILE A 111 -14.82 26.30 -48.18
C ILE A 111 -15.70 25.61 -49.22
N ARG A 112 -16.42 24.54 -48.82
CA ARG A 112 -17.36 23.84 -49.73
C ARG A 112 -18.40 24.81 -50.29
N SER A 113 -19.05 25.58 -49.43
CA SER A 113 -20.07 26.57 -49.85
C SER A 113 -19.50 27.65 -50.77
N SER A 114 -18.28 28.12 -50.49
CA SER A 114 -17.59 29.11 -51.33
C SER A 114 -17.25 28.54 -52.70
N MET A 115 -16.82 27.27 -52.75
CA MET A 115 -16.51 26.56 -53.98
C MET A 115 -17.75 26.31 -54.83
N ASP A 116 -18.88 25.94 -54.22
CA ASP A 116 -20.17 25.81 -54.90
C ASP A 116 -20.61 27.14 -55.51
N SER A 117 -20.49 28.24 -54.75
CA SER A 117 -20.84 29.59 -55.23
C SER A 117 -19.94 30.04 -56.40
N LEU A 118 -18.64 29.78 -56.33
CA LEU A 118 -17.70 30.06 -57.42
C LEU A 118 -18.01 29.23 -58.67
N ARG A 119 -18.33 27.94 -58.48
CA ARG A 119 -18.75 27.05 -59.58
C ARG A 119 -19.98 27.61 -60.29
N ASP A 120 -21.01 28.00 -59.55
CA ASP A 120 -22.25 28.55 -60.10
C ASP A 120 -22.00 29.86 -60.85
N LEU A 121 -21.17 30.75 -60.30
CA LEU A 121 -20.79 32.01 -60.96
C LEU A 121 -20.05 31.78 -62.28
N ILE A 122 -19.12 30.82 -62.30
CA ILE A 122 -18.39 30.45 -63.52
C ILE A 122 -19.36 29.91 -64.57
N ILE A 123 -20.26 29.01 -64.19
CA ILE A 123 -21.29 28.47 -65.10
C ILE A 123 -22.14 29.61 -65.67
N ALA A 124 -22.66 30.51 -64.84
CA ALA A 124 -23.45 31.64 -65.28
C ALA A 124 -22.70 32.53 -66.29
N ARG A 125 -21.43 32.84 -66.02
CA ARG A 125 -20.59 33.65 -66.92
C ARG A 125 -20.29 32.95 -68.24
N LEU A 126 -20.03 31.65 -68.23
CA LEU A 126 -19.81 30.88 -69.44
C LEU A 126 -21.08 30.85 -70.31
N VAL A 127 -22.25 30.67 -69.70
CA VAL A 127 -23.55 30.73 -70.39
C VAL A 127 -23.78 32.11 -71.00
N GLU A 128 -23.57 33.20 -70.26
CA GLU A 128 -23.67 34.57 -70.79
C GLU A 128 -22.72 34.80 -71.97
N ALA A 129 -21.47 34.33 -71.88
CA ALA A 129 -20.47 34.52 -72.93
C ALA A 129 -20.81 33.73 -74.21
N LEU A 130 -21.37 32.53 -74.08
CA LEU A 130 -21.84 31.74 -75.21
C LEU A 130 -23.05 32.39 -75.89
N ALA A 131 -24.01 32.89 -75.11
CA ALA A 131 -25.20 33.57 -75.64
C ALA A 131 -24.88 34.87 -76.41
N ARG A 132 -23.79 35.57 -76.07
CA ARG A 132 -23.34 36.77 -76.83
C ARG A 132 -22.60 36.44 -78.11
N LYS A 133 -22.12 35.20 -78.28
CA LYS A 133 -21.34 34.75 -79.45
C LYS A 133 -22.20 34.06 -80.52
N SER A 134 -23.41 33.62 -80.19
CA SER A 134 -24.42 33.10 -81.12
C SER A 134 -25.28 34.22 -81.68
#